data_AF-A0A960QPT4-F1
#
_entry.id   AF-A0A960QPT4-F1
#
_cell.length_a   1.000
_cell.length_b   1.000
_cell.length_c   1.000
_cell.angle_alpha   90.00
_cell.angle_beta   90.00
_cell.angle_gamma   90.00
#
_symmetry.space_group_name_H-M   'P 1'
#
loop_
_entity.id
_entity.type
_entity.pdbx_description
1 polymer ?
#
loop_
_entity_poly.entity_id
_entity_poly.type
_entity_poly.pdbx_seq_one_letter_code
_entity_poly.pdbx_strand_id
1 'polypeptide(L)'
;MGLCLRPAGLVALLISGFITASGWAAEDIRFGWDDFGVAVEADGQTVIEVLDVVSAATGIPMLVDPSMTNRVSGLFRKRTLEDLLLALSPGLAISYRFDERMGTHVIDQVYSSNRADERTIQSNARRVVVETARLQEGIKPVVERPVRYSGIGAAIRWTPDRSGIWIEPLSPNAPAARAGFELGDVVVAVDDRAIQTFTNFVDIPNAIRGPENTTVALTVRLPDGTTRIRDVRREVFQWNPERTQ
;
A
#
# COMPACT_ATOMS: atom_id res chain seq x y z
N MET A 1 -72.62 11.98 -35.96
CA MET A 1 -72.20 11.83 -34.54
C MET A 1 -71.41 10.54 -34.44
N GLY A 2 -70.08 10.64 -34.59
CA GLY A 2 -69.19 9.49 -34.72
C GLY A 2 -68.50 9.16 -33.39
N LEU A 3 -68.74 7.96 -32.88
CA LEU A 3 -67.92 7.31 -31.86
C LEU A 3 -66.53 7.07 -32.46
N CYS A 4 -65.51 7.74 -31.93
CA CYS A 4 -64.11 7.48 -32.28
C CYS A 4 -63.53 6.53 -31.22
N LEU A 5 -63.55 5.23 -31.51
CA LEU A 5 -62.68 4.26 -30.86
C LEU A 5 -61.24 4.54 -31.31
N ARG A 6 -60.33 4.81 -30.37
CA ARG A 6 -58.89 4.90 -30.65
C ARG A 6 -58.29 3.49 -30.67
N PRO A 7 -57.41 3.17 -31.64
CA PRO A 7 -56.76 1.87 -31.72
C PRO A 7 -55.55 1.76 -30.80
N ALA A 8 -55.20 0.50 -30.52
CA ALA A 8 -54.06 0.04 -29.76
C ALA A 8 -52.72 0.59 -30.30
N GLY A 9 -51.93 1.16 -29.40
CA GLY A 9 -50.51 1.49 -29.62
C GLY A 9 -49.64 0.53 -28.84
N LEU A 10 -49.01 -0.40 -29.56
CA LEU A 10 -47.79 -1.10 -29.14
C LEU A 10 -46.66 -0.06 -29.07
N VAL A 11 -45.78 -0.12 -28.06
CA VAL A 11 -44.30 0.07 -28.14
C VAL A 11 -43.71 0.52 -26.79
N ALA A 12 -42.55 -0.09 -26.50
CA ALA A 12 -41.53 0.27 -25.52
C ALA A 12 -41.77 -0.13 -24.05
N LEU A 13 -41.48 -1.40 -23.79
CA LEU A 13 -40.94 -1.90 -22.53
C LEU A 13 -39.67 -1.10 -22.19
N LEU A 14 -39.80 0.03 -21.49
CA LEU A 14 -38.66 0.69 -20.84
C LEU A 14 -38.34 -0.12 -19.59
N ILE A 15 -37.45 -1.10 -19.76
CA ILE A 15 -36.67 -1.66 -18.66
C ILE A 15 -35.87 -0.48 -18.12
N SER A 16 -36.42 0.18 -17.09
CA SER A 16 -35.68 1.10 -16.24
C SER A 16 -34.69 0.25 -15.44
N GLY A 17 -33.64 -0.19 -16.14
CA GLY A 17 -32.44 -0.72 -15.52
C GLY A 17 -31.80 0.46 -14.82
N PHE A 18 -32.12 0.60 -13.53
CA PHE A 18 -31.17 1.14 -12.58
C PHE A 18 -29.84 0.46 -12.88
N ILE A 19 -28.91 1.17 -13.52
CA ILE A 19 -27.51 0.87 -13.38
C ILE A 19 -27.20 1.28 -11.94
N THR A 20 -27.56 0.39 -11.00
CA THR A 20 -26.80 0.28 -9.77
C THR A 20 -25.36 0.17 -10.20
N ALA A 21 -24.58 1.21 -9.93
CA ALA A 21 -23.13 1.12 -9.89
C ALA A 21 -22.78 0.17 -8.74
N SER A 22 -23.07 -1.12 -8.92
CA SER A 22 -22.59 -2.21 -8.10
C SER A 22 -21.15 -2.45 -8.52
N GLY A 23 -20.24 -1.79 -7.81
CA GLY A 23 -18.80 -1.90 -8.06
C GLY A 23 -17.95 -1.37 -6.91
N TRP A 24 -18.49 -1.37 -5.70
CA TRP A 24 -17.74 -1.19 -4.47
C TRP A 24 -18.20 -2.32 -3.56
N ALA A 25 -17.67 -3.52 -3.79
CA ALA A 25 -17.70 -4.53 -2.74
C ALA A 25 -17.02 -3.89 -1.53
N ALA A 26 -17.61 -4.02 -0.34
CA ALA A 26 -16.92 -3.68 0.89
C ALA A 26 -15.52 -4.31 0.80
N GLU A 27 -14.45 -3.52 0.87
CA GLU A 27 -13.11 -4.07 0.83
C GLU A 27 -12.99 -5.03 2.01
N ASP A 28 -12.86 -6.31 1.66
CA ASP A 28 -12.67 -7.46 2.53
C ASP A 28 -11.50 -7.27 3.53
N ILE A 29 -10.57 -6.37 3.19
CA ILE A 29 -9.43 -5.99 4.02
C ILE A 29 -9.36 -4.46 4.07
N ARG A 30 -9.25 -3.91 5.28
CA ARG A 30 -9.03 -2.47 5.50
C ARG A 30 -7.74 -2.28 6.29
N PHE A 31 -6.94 -1.31 5.89
CA PHE A 31 -5.67 -0.99 6.53
C PHE A 31 -5.46 0.51 6.63
N GLY A 32 -4.89 0.98 7.74
CA GLY A 32 -4.38 2.33 7.82
C GLY A 32 -3.87 2.73 9.20
N TRP A 33 -3.51 4.01 9.32
CA TRP A 33 -3.04 4.61 10.56
C TRP A 33 -4.07 5.59 11.13
N ASP A 34 -4.05 5.70 12.46
CA ASP A 34 -4.71 6.76 13.23
C ASP A 34 -3.77 7.32 14.30
N ASP A 35 -4.30 8.18 15.18
CA ASP A 35 -3.53 8.81 16.26
C ASP A 35 -2.95 7.81 17.27
N PHE A 36 -3.46 6.58 17.31
CA PHE A 36 -3.10 5.55 18.30
C PHE A 36 -2.18 4.46 17.73
N GLY A 37 -2.01 4.41 16.41
CA GLY A 37 -1.10 3.49 15.76
C GLY A 37 -1.59 3.03 14.40
N VAL A 38 -1.52 1.72 14.17
CA VAL A 38 -1.83 1.09 12.89
C VAL A 38 -2.83 -0.04 13.10
N ALA A 39 -3.74 -0.22 12.15
CA ALA A 39 -4.75 -1.25 12.21
C ALA A 39 -4.98 -1.94 10.87
N VAL A 40 -5.34 -3.22 10.95
CA VAL A 40 -5.95 -4.01 9.88
C VAL A 40 -7.27 -4.57 10.36
N GLU A 41 -8.31 -4.46 9.54
CA GLU A 41 -9.55 -5.24 9.67
C GLU A 41 -9.61 -6.20 8.49
N ALA A 42 -9.92 -7.47 8.75
CA ALA A 42 -10.10 -8.50 7.72
C ALA A 42 -11.29 -9.38 8.10
N ASP A 43 -11.97 -9.96 7.12
CA ASP A 43 -13.06 -10.92 7.30
C ASP A 43 -12.81 -12.22 6.54
N GLY A 44 -11.85 -13.02 7.04
CA GLY A 44 -11.59 -14.38 6.57
C GLY A 44 -10.57 -14.48 5.45
N GLN A 45 -9.87 -13.41 5.10
CA GLN A 45 -8.79 -13.41 4.11
C GLN A 45 -7.55 -14.11 4.65
N THR A 46 -6.73 -14.61 3.73
CA THR A 46 -5.43 -15.19 4.06
C THR A 46 -4.48 -14.09 4.56
N VAL A 47 -3.51 -14.49 5.37
CA VAL A 47 -2.44 -13.59 5.81
C VAL A 47 -1.71 -12.98 4.61
N ILE A 48 -1.54 -13.73 3.51
CA ILE A 48 -0.89 -13.22 2.30
C ILE A 48 -1.70 -12.06 1.70
N GLU A 49 -3.01 -12.23 1.51
CA GLU A 49 -3.88 -11.17 0.97
C GLU A 49 -3.83 -9.91 1.84
N VAL A 50 -3.84 -10.07 3.16
CA VAL A 50 -3.68 -8.95 4.11
C VAL A 50 -2.31 -8.28 3.96
N LEU A 51 -1.24 -9.06 3.92
CA LEU A 51 0.11 -8.53 3.78
C LEU A 51 0.32 -7.85 2.41
N ASP A 52 -0.36 -8.28 1.35
CA ASP A 52 -0.33 -7.61 0.05
C ASP A 52 -0.95 -6.20 0.13
N VAL A 53 -2.08 -6.05 0.83
CA VAL A 53 -2.69 -4.74 1.08
C VAL A 53 -1.77 -3.85 1.91
N VAL A 54 -1.20 -4.38 2.99
CA VAL A 54 -0.25 -3.64 3.83
C VAL A 54 1.00 -3.26 3.04
N SER A 55 1.53 -4.16 2.22
CA SER A 55 2.66 -3.94 1.30
C SER A 55 2.35 -2.80 0.33
N ALA A 56 1.19 -2.82 -0.32
CA ALA A 56 0.80 -1.77 -1.26
C ALA A 56 0.63 -0.40 -0.57
N ALA A 57 -0.03 -0.37 0.59
CA ALA A 57 -0.31 0.88 1.32
C ALA A 57 0.93 1.47 1.99
N THR A 58 1.81 0.63 2.53
CA THR A 58 3.07 1.05 3.14
C THR A 58 4.17 1.26 2.10
N GLY A 59 4.04 0.64 0.92
CA GLY A 59 5.05 0.37 -0.12
C GLY A 59 6.09 -0.71 0.24
N ILE A 60 6.10 -1.23 1.48
CA ILE A 60 7.18 -2.09 1.98
C ILE A 60 7.13 -3.43 1.24
N PRO A 61 8.24 -3.86 0.60
CA PRO A 61 8.29 -5.16 -0.04
C PRO A 61 8.08 -6.30 0.97
N MET A 62 7.12 -7.18 0.68
CA MET A 62 6.82 -8.36 1.48
C MET A 62 7.04 -9.63 0.64
N LEU A 63 8.08 -10.39 0.97
CA LEU A 63 8.51 -11.60 0.27
C LEU A 63 8.13 -12.83 1.08
N VAL A 64 6.86 -13.21 0.97
CA VAL A 64 6.23 -14.22 1.82
C VAL A 64 6.09 -15.56 1.11
N ASP A 65 6.15 -16.66 1.88
CA ASP A 65 5.98 -18.02 1.38
C ASP A 65 4.52 -18.24 0.93
N PRO A 66 4.28 -18.61 -0.34
CA PRO A 66 2.93 -18.84 -0.88
C PRO A 66 2.14 -19.96 -0.19
N SER A 67 2.81 -20.84 0.56
CA SER A 67 2.18 -21.92 1.32
C SER A 67 1.50 -21.46 2.61
N MET A 68 1.64 -20.17 2.99
CA MET A 68 0.93 -19.61 4.14
C MET A 68 -0.57 -19.47 3.86
N THR A 69 -1.33 -20.46 4.32
CA THR A 69 -2.79 -20.55 4.11
C THR A 69 -3.62 -20.09 5.31
N ASN A 70 -2.96 -19.66 6.39
CA ASN A 70 -3.64 -19.15 7.58
C ASN A 70 -4.53 -17.96 7.20
N ARG A 71 -5.76 -17.96 7.72
CA ARG A 71 -6.73 -16.89 7.54
C ARG A 71 -6.88 -16.07 8.81
N VAL A 72 -7.20 -14.80 8.65
CA VAL A 72 -7.41 -13.85 9.74
C VAL A 72 -8.78 -13.20 9.60
N SER A 73 -9.45 -13.03 10.73
CA SER A 73 -10.73 -12.34 10.84
C SER A 73 -10.71 -11.45 12.08
N GLY A 74 -11.30 -10.26 11.96
CA GLY A 74 -11.39 -9.25 13.01
C GLY A 74 -10.43 -8.08 12.85
N LEU A 75 -10.44 -7.21 13.86
CA LEU A 75 -9.65 -5.98 13.92
C LEU A 75 -8.34 -6.20 14.71
N PHE A 76 -7.22 -6.07 14.02
CA PHE A 76 -5.87 -6.11 14.58
C PHE A 76 -5.32 -4.70 14.70
N ARG A 77 -5.26 -4.18 15.92
CA ARG A 77 -4.69 -2.85 16.21
C ARG A 77 -3.40 -2.97 17.01
N LYS A 78 -2.38 -2.20 16.62
CA LYS A 78 -1.08 -2.14 17.29
C LYS A 78 -0.50 -0.73 17.27
N ARG A 79 0.48 -0.48 18.14
CA ARG A 79 1.19 0.81 18.19
C ARG A 79 2.14 0.99 17.01
N THR A 80 2.78 -0.08 16.57
CA THR A 80 3.77 -0.07 15.49
C THR A 80 3.37 -1.04 14.38
N LEU A 81 3.88 -0.78 13.16
CA LEU A 81 3.72 -1.71 12.05
C LEU A 81 4.43 -3.04 12.28
N GLU A 82 5.60 -3.01 12.93
CA GLU A 82 6.32 -4.23 13.33
C GLU A 82 5.44 -5.14 14.20
N ASP A 83 4.87 -4.59 15.28
CA ASP A 83 3.99 -5.35 16.17
C ASP A 83 2.75 -5.90 15.44
N LEU A 84 2.23 -5.15 14.47
CA LEU A 84 1.10 -5.57 13.66
C LEU A 84 1.48 -6.76 12.76
N LEU A 85 2.59 -6.65 12.04
CA LEU A 85 3.09 -7.70 11.15
C LEU A 85 3.37 -8.99 11.93
N LEU A 86 4.07 -8.89 13.06
CA LEU A 86 4.39 -10.03 13.91
C LEU A 86 3.15 -10.65 14.57
N ALA A 87 2.10 -9.86 14.84
CA ALA A 87 0.83 -10.37 15.33
C ALA A 87 0.02 -11.09 14.24
N LEU A 88 0.11 -10.65 12.97
CA LEU A 88 -0.52 -11.32 11.84
C LEU A 88 0.19 -12.64 11.50
N SER A 89 1.52 -12.69 11.60
CA SER A 89 2.30 -13.92 11.45
C SER A 89 3.62 -13.85 12.21
N PRO A 90 3.79 -14.63 13.29
CA PRO A 90 5.04 -14.72 14.04
C PRO A 90 6.23 -15.30 13.24
N GLY A 91 5.96 -15.92 12.07
CA GLY A 91 6.99 -16.51 11.20
C GLY A 91 7.69 -15.50 10.27
N LEU A 92 7.32 -14.23 10.35
CA LEU A 92 7.92 -13.15 9.56
C LEU A 92 9.25 -12.70 10.16
N ALA A 93 10.22 -12.43 9.28
CA ALA A 93 11.44 -11.74 9.60
C ALA A 93 11.43 -10.36 8.92
N ILE A 94 12.01 -9.38 9.60
CA ILE A 94 11.99 -7.97 9.19
C ILE A 94 13.43 -7.49 9.07
N SER A 95 13.78 -6.88 7.93
CA SER A 95 15.03 -6.13 7.79
C SER A 95 14.78 -4.65 7.97
N TYR A 96 15.81 -3.94 8.43
CA TYR A 96 15.80 -2.50 8.64
C TYR A 96 16.91 -1.84 7.82
N ARG A 97 16.67 -0.58 7.45
CA ARG A 97 17.69 0.33 6.90
C ARG A 97 17.58 1.69 7.57
N PHE A 98 18.70 2.41 7.66
CA PHE A 98 18.68 3.80 8.09
C PHE A 98 18.15 4.67 6.94
N ASP A 99 17.08 5.45 7.17
CA ASP A 99 16.60 6.46 6.21
C ASP A 99 17.09 7.84 6.66
N GLU A 100 18.05 8.39 5.92
CA GLU A 100 18.66 9.69 6.21
C GLU A 100 17.63 10.84 6.23
N ARG A 101 16.55 10.73 5.44
CA ARG A 101 15.52 11.78 5.36
C ARG A 101 14.63 11.81 6.59
N MET A 102 14.48 10.66 7.26
CA MET A 102 13.72 10.54 8.50
C MET A 102 14.63 10.52 9.74
N GLY A 103 15.95 10.38 9.57
CA GLY A 103 16.92 10.32 10.68
C GLY A 103 16.74 9.11 11.59
N THR A 104 16.15 8.02 11.09
CA THR A 104 15.82 6.82 11.88
C THR A 104 15.90 5.54 11.04
N HIS A 105 15.97 4.40 11.72
CA HIS A 105 15.80 3.09 11.09
C HIS A 105 14.34 2.87 10.71
N VAL A 106 14.11 2.36 9.50
CA VAL A 106 12.79 2.01 8.96
C VAL A 106 12.81 0.60 8.41
N ILE A 107 11.63 -0.02 8.34
CA ILE A 107 11.49 -1.35 7.74
C ILE A 107 11.87 -1.25 6.26
N ASP A 108 12.85 -2.07 5.89
CA ASP A 108 13.36 -2.18 4.53
C ASP A 108 12.56 -3.24 3.76
N GLN A 109 12.47 -4.46 4.32
CA GLN A 109 11.66 -5.54 3.76
C GLN A 109 11.17 -6.51 4.83
N VAL A 110 10.11 -7.24 4.49
CA VAL A 110 9.54 -8.31 5.30
C VAL A 110 9.63 -9.61 4.50
N TYR A 111 10.00 -10.71 5.13
CA TYR A 111 10.10 -12.00 4.44
C TYR A 111 9.72 -13.17 5.34
N SER A 112 9.24 -14.26 4.73
CA SER A 112 9.00 -15.50 5.46
C SER A 112 10.31 -16.14 5.89
N SER A 113 10.41 -16.55 7.15
CA SER A 113 11.48 -17.43 7.59
C SER A 113 11.07 -18.89 7.33
N ASN A 114 11.54 -19.48 6.22
CA ASN A 114 11.23 -20.88 5.87
C ASN A 114 11.79 -21.94 6.84
N ARG A 115 12.48 -21.52 7.90
CA ARG A 115 12.84 -22.34 9.04
C ARG A 115 12.91 -21.46 10.27
N ALA A 116 12.11 -21.78 11.29
CA ALA A 116 12.57 -21.63 12.67
C ALA A 116 13.74 -22.60 12.90
N ASP A 117 14.87 -22.37 12.22
CA ASP A 117 16.13 -23.03 12.54
C ASP A 117 16.74 -22.21 13.67
N GLU A 118 17.01 -22.82 14.82
CA GLU A 118 17.57 -22.11 15.98
C GLU A 118 18.83 -21.32 15.62
N ARG A 119 19.58 -21.72 14.57
CA ARG A 119 20.72 -20.97 14.03
C ARG A 119 20.33 -19.72 13.24
N THR A 120 19.19 -19.68 12.56
CA THR A 120 18.67 -18.49 11.86
C THR A 120 17.97 -17.56 12.83
N ILE A 121 17.25 -18.12 13.81
CA ILE A 121 16.78 -17.37 14.97
C ILE A 121 17.99 -16.79 15.72
N GLN A 122 19.08 -17.54 15.92
CA GLN A 122 20.30 -17.05 16.56
C GLN A 122 21.15 -16.13 15.68
N SER A 123 21.12 -16.21 14.36
CA SER A 123 21.86 -15.30 13.46
C SER A 123 21.08 -14.00 13.23
N ASN A 124 19.76 -14.06 13.12
CA ASN A 124 18.88 -12.89 13.15
C ASN A 124 18.86 -12.27 14.55
N ALA A 125 18.81 -13.09 15.62
CA ALA A 125 19.02 -12.61 16.97
C ALA A 125 20.44 -12.06 17.14
N ARG A 126 21.49 -12.60 16.49
CA ARG A 126 22.83 -12.00 16.53
C ARG A 126 22.90 -10.67 15.78
N ARG A 127 22.19 -10.47 14.66
CA ARG A 127 22.08 -9.16 14.01
C ARG A 127 21.31 -8.15 14.86
N VAL A 128 20.19 -8.60 15.45
CA VAL A 128 19.43 -7.84 16.47
C VAL A 128 20.32 -7.57 17.70
N VAL A 129 21.20 -8.49 18.09
CA VAL A 129 22.16 -8.35 19.21
C VAL A 129 23.37 -7.48 18.87
N VAL A 130 23.79 -7.38 17.60
CA VAL A 130 24.83 -6.42 17.18
C VAL A 130 24.29 -4.99 17.24
N GLU A 131 22.99 -4.76 17.00
CA GLU A 131 22.32 -3.50 17.35
C GLU A 131 22.07 -3.36 18.86
N THR A 132 21.75 -4.45 19.56
CA THR A 132 21.62 -4.44 21.03
C THR A 132 22.97 -4.13 21.72
N ALA A 133 24.10 -4.48 21.11
CA ALA A 133 25.44 -4.12 21.61
C ALA A 133 25.70 -2.61 21.53
N ARG A 134 25.06 -1.88 20.61
CA ARG A 134 25.06 -0.41 20.60
C ARG A 134 24.19 0.20 21.71
N LEU A 135 23.34 -0.59 22.37
CA LEU A 135 22.67 -0.13 23.59
C LEU A 135 23.65 0.05 24.77
N GLN A 136 24.87 -0.52 24.69
CA GLN A 136 25.93 -0.20 25.66
C GLN A 136 26.43 1.25 25.56
N GLU A 137 26.20 1.92 24.42
CA GLU A 137 26.50 3.35 24.22
C GLU A 137 25.33 4.27 24.60
N GLY A 138 24.26 3.74 25.22
CA GLY A 138 23.17 4.56 25.75
C GLY A 138 22.25 5.20 24.70
N ILE A 139 22.41 4.87 23.42
CA ILE A 139 21.49 5.31 22.37
C ILE A 139 20.30 4.35 22.34
N LYS A 140 19.30 4.60 23.18
CA LYS A 140 17.95 4.11 22.92
C LYS A 140 17.44 4.90 21.71
N PRO A 141 17.06 4.28 20.57
CA PRO A 141 16.23 5.00 19.63
C PRO A 141 14.90 5.23 20.33
N VAL A 142 14.75 6.41 20.91
CA VAL A 142 13.45 6.92 21.35
C VAL A 142 12.69 7.18 20.07
N VAL A 143 12.00 6.17 19.56
CA VAL A 143 10.94 6.37 18.59
C VAL A 143 9.76 6.91 19.41
N GLU A 144 9.81 8.20 19.73
CA GLU A 144 8.80 8.93 20.53
C GLU A 144 7.39 8.81 19.92
N ARG A 145 7.31 8.49 18.62
CA ARG A 145 6.10 8.19 17.84
C ARG A 145 6.39 7.08 16.84
N PRO A 146 5.48 6.12 16.61
CA PRO A 146 5.70 5.05 15.63
C PRO A 146 6.05 5.64 14.26
N VAL A 147 7.07 5.08 13.60
CA VAL A 147 7.40 5.46 12.22
C VAL A 147 6.17 5.20 11.36
N ARG A 148 5.58 6.28 10.83
CA ARG A 148 4.45 6.20 9.90
C ARG A 148 5.01 6.21 8.49
N TYR A 149 4.64 5.20 7.73
CA TYR A 149 5.03 5.12 6.34
C TYR A 149 4.14 6.04 5.53
N SER A 150 4.75 7.02 4.88
CA SER A 150 4.05 7.97 4.04
C SER A 150 4.48 7.81 2.59
N GLY A 151 3.53 7.96 1.70
CA GLY A 151 3.72 7.75 0.27
C GLY A 151 2.58 8.36 -0.52
N ILE A 152 2.37 7.85 -1.72
CA ILE A 152 1.36 8.39 -2.63
C ILE A 152 0.02 7.64 -2.56
N GLY A 153 -0.08 6.59 -1.74
CA GLY A 153 -1.29 5.78 -1.60
C GLY A 153 -1.70 5.06 -2.89
N ALA A 154 -0.74 4.40 -3.55
CA ALA A 154 -0.97 3.70 -4.80
C ALA A 154 -0.19 2.39 -4.87
N ALA A 155 -0.81 1.37 -5.47
CA ALA A 155 -0.10 0.19 -5.93
C ALA A 155 0.68 0.53 -7.21
N ILE A 156 1.80 -0.15 -7.42
CA ILE A 156 2.60 0.02 -8.64
C ILE A 156 2.81 -1.32 -9.33
N ARG A 157 2.89 -1.31 -10.66
CA ARG A 157 3.18 -2.49 -11.48
C ARG A 157 4.10 -2.13 -12.64
N TRP A 158 4.95 -3.06 -13.06
CA TRP A 158 5.69 -2.89 -14.31
C TRP A 158 4.75 -2.79 -15.50
N THR A 159 5.08 -1.93 -16.47
CA THR A 159 4.48 -2.04 -17.80
C THR A 159 4.99 -3.32 -18.50
N PRO A 160 4.21 -3.93 -19.40
CA PRO A 160 4.60 -5.16 -20.10
C PRO A 160 5.93 -5.04 -20.87
N ASP A 161 6.20 -3.85 -21.42
CA ASP A 161 7.42 -3.51 -22.16
C ASP A 161 8.58 -3.03 -21.27
N ARG A 162 8.38 -2.97 -19.94
CA ARG A 162 9.32 -2.43 -18.93
C ARG A 162 9.81 -1.01 -19.21
N SER A 163 9.08 -0.23 -20.00
CA SER A 163 9.45 1.16 -20.29
C SER A 163 9.16 2.11 -19.12
N GLY A 164 8.33 1.69 -18.15
CA GLY A 164 8.00 2.42 -16.94
C GLY A 164 7.18 1.59 -15.95
N ILE A 165 6.46 2.27 -15.05
CA ILE A 165 5.50 1.65 -14.13
C ILE A 165 4.10 2.24 -14.33
N TRP A 166 3.09 1.40 -14.11
CA TRP A 166 1.72 1.84 -13.86
C TRP A 166 1.53 2.14 -12.39
N ILE A 167 0.70 3.15 -12.12
CA ILE A 167 0.26 3.55 -10.78
C ILE A 167 -1.24 3.35 -10.70
N GLU A 168 -1.69 2.68 -9.65
CA GLU A 168 -3.10 2.43 -9.36
C GLU A 168 -3.42 2.97 -7.97
N PRO A 169 -4.15 4.09 -7.86
CA PRO A 169 -4.52 4.64 -6.57
C PRO A 169 -5.31 3.64 -5.72
N LEU A 170 -4.97 3.53 -4.44
CA LEU A 170 -5.62 2.60 -3.51
C LEU A 170 -7.00 3.07 -3.04
N SER A 171 -7.29 4.37 -3.15
CA SER A 171 -8.61 4.93 -2.87
C SER A 171 -8.80 6.26 -3.61
N PRO A 172 -10.04 6.73 -3.82
CA PRO A 172 -10.31 8.05 -4.44
C PRO A 172 -9.69 9.22 -3.68
N ASN A 173 -9.52 9.05 -2.38
CA ASN A 173 -8.94 10.04 -1.48
C ASN A 173 -7.44 9.80 -1.26
N ALA A 174 -6.80 8.91 -2.01
CA ALA A 174 -5.36 8.75 -1.95
C ALA A 174 -4.64 9.93 -2.65
N PRO A 175 -3.41 10.29 -2.23
CA PRO A 175 -2.66 11.37 -2.88
C PRO A 175 -2.47 11.18 -4.39
N ALA A 176 -2.25 9.95 -4.86
CA ALA A 176 -2.13 9.63 -6.28
C ALA A 176 -3.45 9.90 -7.04
N ALA A 177 -4.61 9.53 -6.48
CA ALA A 177 -5.89 9.84 -7.11
C ALA A 177 -6.10 11.36 -7.22
N ARG A 178 -5.80 12.11 -6.15
CA ARG A 178 -5.90 13.58 -6.15
C ARG A 178 -4.92 14.27 -7.11
N ALA A 179 -3.78 13.64 -7.39
CA ALA A 179 -2.82 14.10 -8.39
C ALA A 179 -3.27 13.80 -9.83
N GLY A 180 -4.41 13.14 -10.03
CA GLY A 180 -5.01 12.90 -11.34
C GLY A 180 -4.41 11.71 -12.10
N PHE A 181 -3.86 10.72 -11.40
CA PHE A 181 -3.43 9.47 -12.04
C PHE A 181 -4.62 8.68 -12.58
N GLU A 182 -4.58 8.40 -13.88
CA GLU A 182 -5.60 7.67 -14.62
C GLU A 182 -5.04 6.37 -15.21
N LEU A 183 -5.95 5.45 -15.56
CA LEU A 183 -5.58 4.20 -16.21
C LEU A 183 -4.91 4.49 -17.57
N GLY A 184 -3.70 3.97 -17.76
CA GLY A 184 -2.91 4.16 -18.99
C GLY A 184 -1.77 5.17 -18.83
N ASP A 185 -1.72 5.92 -17.73
CA ASP A 185 -0.56 6.73 -17.38
C ASP A 185 0.65 5.85 -17.08
N VAL A 186 1.80 6.17 -17.70
CA VAL A 186 3.05 5.45 -17.48
C VAL A 186 4.05 6.36 -16.80
N VAL A 187 4.43 6.05 -15.56
CA VAL A 187 5.51 6.76 -14.87
C VAL A 187 6.85 6.26 -15.39
N VAL A 188 7.67 7.21 -15.85
CA VAL A 188 8.97 6.95 -16.48
C VAL A 188 10.14 7.50 -15.65
N ALA A 189 9.90 8.39 -14.69
CA ALA A 189 10.91 8.83 -13.71
C ALA A 189 10.28 9.19 -12.36
N VAL A 190 11.08 9.03 -11.30
CA VAL A 190 10.79 9.47 -9.93
C VAL A 190 11.87 10.48 -9.54
N ASP A 191 11.45 11.69 -9.21
CA ASP A 191 12.31 12.87 -9.14
C ASP A 191 13.20 12.95 -10.41
N ASP A 192 14.51 13.10 -10.25
CA ASP A 192 15.46 13.16 -11.38
C ASP A 192 15.94 11.77 -11.84
N ARG A 193 15.40 10.68 -11.29
CA ARG A 193 15.86 9.32 -11.57
C ARG A 193 14.88 8.56 -12.47
N ALA A 194 15.32 8.24 -13.68
CA ALA A 194 14.52 7.44 -14.61
C ALA A 194 14.26 6.03 -14.07
N ILE A 195 13.04 5.52 -14.26
CA ILE A 195 12.58 4.19 -13.81
C ILE A 195 13.49 3.07 -14.34
N GLN A 196 14.00 3.23 -15.56
CA GLN A 196 14.87 2.24 -16.21
C GLN A 196 16.26 2.10 -15.55
N THR A 197 16.66 3.05 -14.69
CA THR A 197 17.93 3.00 -13.95
C THR A 197 17.83 2.23 -12.64
N PHE A 198 16.62 1.80 -12.24
CA PHE A 198 16.44 0.98 -11.07
C PHE A 198 16.69 -0.49 -11.43
N THR A 199 17.67 -1.11 -10.78
CA THR A 199 18.01 -2.52 -11.01
C THR A 199 16.97 -3.45 -10.39
N ASN A 200 16.43 -3.09 -9.21
CA ASN A 200 15.42 -3.86 -8.52
C ASN A 200 14.10 -3.08 -8.47
N PHE A 201 12.98 -3.76 -8.72
CA PHE A 201 11.64 -3.16 -8.62
C PHE A 201 11.36 -2.58 -7.24
N VAL A 202 11.88 -3.23 -6.20
CA VAL A 202 11.74 -2.84 -4.79
C VAL A 202 12.31 -1.44 -4.50
N ASP A 203 13.29 -0.99 -5.27
CA ASP A 203 13.92 0.31 -5.07
C ASP A 203 13.02 1.47 -5.53
N ILE A 204 12.04 1.19 -6.39
CA ILE A 204 11.12 2.20 -6.93
C ILE A 204 10.15 2.71 -5.85
N PRO A 205 9.39 1.85 -5.12
CA PRO A 205 8.61 2.29 -3.97
C PRO A 205 9.44 3.01 -2.91
N ASN A 206 10.71 2.64 -2.74
CA ASN A 206 11.62 3.28 -1.79
C ASN A 206 11.98 4.72 -2.20
N ALA A 207 12.12 4.98 -3.50
CA ALA A 207 12.32 6.33 -4.04
C ALA A 207 11.04 7.18 -3.99
N ILE A 208 9.88 6.56 -4.25
CA ILE A 208 8.59 7.25 -4.21
C ILE A 208 8.23 7.67 -2.79
N ARG A 209 8.51 6.83 -1.79
CA ARG A 209 8.25 7.10 -0.37
C ARG A 209 9.19 8.15 0.22
N GLY A 210 8.82 8.68 1.37
CA GLY A 210 9.58 9.73 2.04
C GLY A 210 8.83 10.28 3.27
N PRO A 211 9.34 11.36 3.88
CA PRO A 211 8.69 11.98 5.03
C PRO A 211 7.30 12.53 4.70
N GLU A 212 6.40 12.48 5.69
CA GLU A 212 5.04 13.02 5.59
C GLU A 212 5.09 14.51 5.22
N ASN A 213 4.15 14.98 4.41
CA ASN A 213 4.04 16.37 3.96
C ASN A 213 5.16 16.88 3.04
N THR A 214 6.00 15.97 2.53
CA THR A 214 6.93 16.28 1.42
C THR A 214 6.30 15.94 0.08
N THR A 215 6.90 16.39 -1.02
CA THR A 215 6.43 16.12 -2.39
C THR A 215 7.42 15.19 -3.11
N VAL A 216 6.89 14.32 -3.96
CA VAL A 216 7.66 13.57 -4.96
C VAL A 216 7.25 14.02 -6.35
N ALA A 217 8.21 14.26 -7.24
CA ALA A 217 7.93 14.58 -8.63
C ALA A 217 7.88 13.28 -9.44
N LEU A 218 6.77 13.00 -10.11
CA LEU A 218 6.65 11.84 -11.00
C LEU A 218 6.58 12.31 -12.43
N THR A 219 7.53 11.87 -13.26
CA THR A 219 7.47 12.13 -14.71
C THR A 219 6.57 11.08 -15.34
N VAL A 220 5.44 11.52 -15.87
CA VAL A 220 4.36 10.68 -16.41
C VAL A 220 4.27 10.86 -17.91
N ARG A 221 4.31 9.76 -18.65
CA ARG A 221 3.96 9.69 -20.06
C ARG A 221 2.49 9.33 -20.18
N LEU A 222 1.73 10.24 -20.79
CA LEU A 222 0.29 10.10 -21.01
C LEU A 222 0.01 9.19 -22.22
N PRO A 223 -1.24 8.69 -22.39
CA PRO A 223 -1.62 7.87 -23.53
C PRO A 223 -1.41 8.53 -24.90
N ASP A 224 -1.43 9.87 -24.95
CA ASP A 224 -1.15 10.65 -26.17
C ASP A 224 0.35 10.77 -26.51
N GLY A 225 1.23 10.17 -25.70
CA GLY A 225 2.67 10.19 -25.85
C GLY A 225 3.37 11.41 -25.25
N THR A 226 2.63 12.42 -24.79
CA THR A 226 3.22 13.59 -24.13
C THR A 226 3.71 13.23 -22.73
N THR A 227 4.73 13.93 -22.26
CA THR A 227 5.29 13.74 -20.91
C THR A 227 4.98 14.97 -20.05
N ARG A 228 4.54 14.74 -18.82
CA ARG A 228 4.27 15.78 -17.82
C ARG A 228 4.83 15.39 -16.47
N ILE A 229 5.28 16.37 -15.70
CA ILE A 229 5.65 16.15 -14.30
C ILE A 229 4.38 16.33 -13.46
N ARG A 230 4.13 15.39 -12.54
CA ARG A 230 3.09 15.46 -11.53
C ARG A 230 3.71 15.43 -10.15
N ASP A 231 3.51 16.51 -9.41
CA ASP A 231 3.92 16.63 -8.03
C ASP A 231 2.88 15.98 -7.12
N VAL A 232 3.29 14.97 -6.37
CA VAL A 232 2.41 14.22 -5.47
C VAL A 232 2.88 14.42 -4.03
N ARG A 233 1.98 14.94 -3.18
CA ARG A 233 2.25 15.06 -1.75
C ARG A 233 2.25 13.67 -1.10
N ARG A 234 3.25 13.42 -0.26
CA ARG A 234 3.34 12.21 0.54
C ARG A 234 2.49 12.34 1.79
N GLU A 235 1.59 11.39 1.98
CA GLU A 235 0.70 11.33 3.13
C GLU A 235 0.72 9.93 3.72
N VAL A 236 0.44 9.85 5.02
CA VAL A 236 0.20 8.56 5.67
C VAL A 236 -1.13 8.03 5.15
N PHE A 237 -1.20 6.76 4.81
CA PHE A 237 -2.44 6.14 4.36
C PHE A 237 -3.44 6.05 5.54
N GLN A 238 -4.25 7.08 5.72
CA GLN A 238 -5.21 7.10 6.80
C GLN A 238 -6.41 6.23 6.46
N TRP A 239 -6.76 5.36 7.40
CA TRP A 239 -8.07 4.74 7.43
C TRP A 239 -8.86 5.35 8.58
N ASN A 240 -9.96 6.00 8.25
CA ASN A 240 -10.97 6.40 9.21
C ASN A 240 -12.16 5.49 8.94
N PRO A 241 -12.45 4.46 9.77
CA PRO A 241 -13.74 3.80 9.65
C PRO A 241 -14.76 4.92 9.81
N GLU A 242 -15.70 5.04 8.88
CA GLU A 242 -16.86 5.88 9.14
C GLU A 242 -17.34 5.48 10.54
N ARG A 243 -17.43 6.45 11.47
CA ARG A 243 -18.07 6.18 12.74
C ARG A 243 -19.48 5.79 12.35
N THR A 244 -19.75 4.49 12.32
CA THR A 244 -21.11 3.99 12.26
C THR A 244 -21.77 4.61 13.49
N GLN A 245 -22.59 5.63 13.25
CA GLN A 245 -23.42 6.25 14.29
C GLN A 245 -24.51 5.26 14.71
#